data_AF-A0A939F1J1-F1
#
_entry.id   AF-A0A939F1J1-F1
#
_cell.length_a   1.000
_cell.length_b   1.000
_cell.length_c   1.000
_cell.angle_alpha   90.00
_cell.angle_beta   90.00
_cell.angle_gamma   90.00
#
_symmetry.space_group_name_H-M   'P 1'
#
loop_
_entity.id
_entity.type
_entity.pdbx_description
1 polymer ?
#
loop_
_entity_poly.entity_id
_entity_poly.type
_entity_poly.pdbx_seq_one_letter_code
_entity_poly.pdbx_strand_id
1 'polypeptide(L)'
;MTERQKFLRLLSFVIEDLPTSAVDTAVRAGYPAPTSMLANVRIARVMNLEHLVALIGYGLPNYSIPEDLLPAAPAPVGAPLALGL
;
A
#
# COMPACT_ATOMS: atom_id res chain seq x y z
N MET A 1 -14.72 5.66 -5.59
CA MET A 1 -13.40 6.28 -5.87
C MET A 1 -12.56 5.30 -6.69
N THR A 2 -11.72 5.80 -7.61
CA THR A 2 -10.70 4.96 -8.27
C THR A 2 -9.54 4.67 -7.30
N GLU A 3 -8.80 3.58 -7.49
CA GLU A 3 -7.62 3.26 -6.64
C GLU A 3 -6.60 4.40 -6.61
N ARG A 4 -6.38 5.05 -7.75
CA ARG A 4 -5.53 6.24 -7.84
C ARG A 4 -6.02 7.38 -6.93
N GLN A 5 -7.32 7.63 -6.90
CA GLN A 5 -7.90 8.67 -6.03
C GLN A 5 -7.78 8.30 -4.55
N LYS A 6 -8.00 7.02 -4.20
CA LYS A 6 -7.78 6.52 -2.84
C LYS A 6 -6.33 6.69 -2.42
N PHE A 7 -5.38 6.33 -3.29
CA PHE A 7 -3.95 6.49 -3.07
C PHE A 7 -3.56 7.96 -2.81
N LEU A 8 -3.96 8.87 -3.70
CA LEU A 8 -3.62 10.28 -3.55
C LEU A 8 -4.23 10.90 -2.29
N ARG A 9 -5.47 10.52 -1.96
CA ARG A 9 -6.15 10.99 -0.76
C ARG A 9 -5.49 10.44 0.51
N LEU A 10 -5.20 9.14 0.56
CA LEU A 10 -4.51 8.52 1.69
C LEU A 10 -3.11 9.13 1.87
N LEU A 11 -2.36 9.27 0.78
CA LEU A 11 -1.04 9.90 0.80
C LEU A 11 -1.13 11.34 1.34
N SER A 12 -2.12 12.14 0.92
CA SER A 12 -2.27 13.51 1.42
C SER A 12 -2.47 13.60 2.94
N PHE A 13 -3.02 12.56 3.58
CA PHE A 13 -3.16 12.53 5.03
C PHE A 13 -1.90 12.10 5.76
N VAL A 14 -1.09 11.24 5.16
CA VAL A 14 0.07 10.62 5.83
C VAL A 14 1.40 11.20 5.37
N ILE A 15 1.46 12.00 4.29
CA ILE A 15 2.73 12.42 3.69
C ILE A 15 3.64 13.21 4.63
N GLU A 16 3.05 14.01 5.53
CA GLU A 16 3.81 14.80 6.52
C GLU A 16 4.24 13.94 7.71
N ASP A 17 3.45 12.93 8.06
CA ASP A 17 3.64 12.12 9.26
C ASP A 17 4.43 10.83 9.00
N LEU A 18 4.41 10.32 7.76
CA LEU A 18 4.99 9.03 7.38
C LEU A 18 6.52 9.11 7.32
N PRO A 19 7.24 8.51 8.29
CA PRO A 19 8.67 8.67 8.37
C PRO A 19 9.39 7.85 7.30
N THR A 20 10.59 8.28 6.91
CA THR A 20 11.45 7.50 6.00
C THR A 20 11.79 6.12 6.57
N SER A 21 11.83 5.99 7.90
CA SER A 21 12.05 4.72 8.60
C SER A 21 10.94 3.69 8.37
N ALA A 22 9.74 4.09 7.93
CA ALA A 22 8.66 3.15 7.61
C ALA A 22 9.08 2.10 6.57
N VAL A 23 9.89 2.52 5.59
CA VAL A 23 10.44 1.63 4.56
C VAL A 23 11.44 0.64 5.18
N ASP A 24 12.33 1.13 6.05
CA ASP A 24 13.31 0.29 6.74
C ASP A 24 12.62 -0.73 7.68
N THR A 25 11.61 -0.28 8.42
CA THR A 25 10.77 -1.14 9.28
C THR A 25 10.07 -2.22 8.46
N ALA A 26 9.46 -1.87 7.32
CA ALA A 26 8.81 -2.83 6.43
C ALA A 26 9.80 -3.88 5.90
N VAL A 27 11.00 -3.47 5.51
CA VAL A 27 12.06 -4.38 5.04
C VAL A 27 12.54 -5.30 6.17
N ARG A 28 12.77 -4.76 7.37
CA ARG A 28 13.16 -5.57 8.55
C ARG A 28 12.07 -6.55 8.97
N ALA A 29 10.80 -6.18 8.78
CA ALA A 29 9.66 -7.06 9.02
C ALA A 29 9.49 -8.15 7.94
N GLY A 30 10.33 -8.14 6.90
CA GLY A 30 10.29 -9.13 5.82
C GLY A 30 9.17 -8.90 4.80
N TYR A 31 8.69 -7.65 4.65
CA TYR A 31 7.64 -7.34 3.69
C TYR A 31 8.11 -7.66 2.26
N PRO A 32 7.32 -8.37 1.43
CA PRO A 32 7.79 -8.99 0.18
C PRO A 32 7.98 -8.02 -1.00
N ALA A 33 8.06 -6.70 -0.75
CA ALA A 33 8.28 -5.70 -1.80
C ALA A 33 9.72 -5.13 -1.77
N PRO A 34 10.31 -4.84 -2.93
CA PRO A 34 11.66 -4.29 -2.97
C PRO A 34 11.71 -2.89 -2.35
N THR A 35 12.76 -2.61 -1.58
CA THR A 35 12.98 -1.34 -0.86
C THR A 35 12.80 -0.12 -1.76
N SER A 36 13.34 -0.17 -2.98
CA SER A 36 13.23 0.92 -3.96
C SER A 36 11.79 1.17 -4.40
N MET A 37 10.95 0.14 -4.49
CA MET A 37 9.53 0.29 -4.82
C MET A 37 8.77 0.94 -3.68
N LEU A 38 9.00 0.50 -2.44
CA LEU A 38 8.42 1.13 -1.24
C LEU A 38 8.83 2.59 -1.10
N ALA A 39 10.10 2.91 -1.37
CA ALA A 39 10.59 4.29 -1.39
C ALA A 39 9.88 5.13 -2.47
N ASN A 40 9.68 4.58 -3.67
CA ASN A 40 8.97 5.24 -4.75
C ASN A 40 7.47 5.44 -4.44
N VAL A 41 6.85 4.49 -3.74
CA VAL A 41 5.45 4.59 -3.29
C VAL A 41 5.29 5.73 -2.29
N ARG A 42 6.21 5.84 -1.32
CA ARG A 42 6.21 6.91 -0.32
C ARG A 42 6.26 8.31 -0.94
N ILE A 43 7.03 8.50 -2.01
CA ILE A 43 7.20 9.79 -2.69
C ILE A 43 6.22 9.99 -3.87
N ALA A 44 5.15 9.19 -3.95
CA ALA A 44 4.15 9.23 -5.03
C ALA A 44 4.68 8.96 -6.45
N ARG A 45 5.90 8.44 -6.62
CA ARG A 45 6.42 8.06 -7.95
C ARG A 45 5.78 6.79 -8.48
N VAL A 46 5.41 5.88 -7.58
CA VAL A 46 4.67 4.66 -7.92
C VAL A 46 3.35 4.70 -7.16
N MET A 47 2.24 4.66 -7.89
CA MET A 47 0.91 4.67 -7.30
C MET A 47 0.47 3.24 -7.03
N ASN A 48 0.76 2.74 -5.83
CA ASN A 48 0.32 1.43 -5.38
C ASN A 48 -0.30 1.57 -3.98
N LEU A 49 -1.61 1.34 -3.90
CA LEU A 49 -2.39 1.53 -2.69
C LEU A 49 -2.07 0.49 -1.62
N GLU A 50 -1.89 -0.77 -2.02
CA GLU A 50 -1.55 -1.87 -1.08
C GLU A 50 -0.24 -1.60 -0.36
N HIS A 51 0.79 -1.19 -1.09
CA HIS A 51 2.09 -0.86 -0.51
C HIS A 51 2.04 0.39 0.36
N LEU A 52 1.25 1.40 0.00
CA LEU A 52 1.08 2.58 0.82
C LEU A 52 0.42 2.24 2.16
N VAL A 53 -0.63 1.42 2.13
CA VAL A 53 -1.33 0.94 3.33
C VAL A 53 -0.41 0.11 4.23
N ALA A 54 0.39 -0.78 3.63
CA ALA A 54 1.40 -1.53 4.38
C ALA A 54 2.43 -0.59 5.04
N LEU A 55 2.96 0.39 4.30
CA LEU A 55 3.91 1.36 4.83
C LEU A 55 3.32 2.19 5.97
N ILE A 56 2.05 2.56 5.89
CA ILE A 56 1.35 3.24 6.99
C ILE A 56 1.27 2.32 8.22
N GLY A 57 0.95 1.03 8.04
CA GLY A 57 0.96 0.08 9.16
C GLY A 57 2.31 -0.04 9.87
N TYR A 58 3.42 0.04 9.12
CA TYR A 58 4.78 -0.01 9.69
C TYR A 58 5.29 1.33 10.24
N GLY A 59 4.93 2.44 9.59
CA GLY A 59 5.42 3.78 9.93
C GLY A 59 4.55 4.52 10.93
N LEU A 60 3.24 4.24 10.92
CA LEU A 60 2.20 4.90 11.70
C LEU A 60 1.26 3.83 12.30
N PRO A 61 1.73 2.99 13.23
CA PRO A 61 0.94 1.87 13.77
C PRO A 61 -0.34 2.30 14.51
N ASN A 62 -0.42 3.57 14.94
CA ASN A 62 -1.60 4.13 15.60
C ASN A 62 -2.58 4.81 14.63
N TYR A 63 -2.23 4.91 13.34
CA TYR A 63 -3.07 5.57 12.36
C TYR A 63 -4.15 4.63 11.85
N SER A 64 -5.42 4.98 12.08
CA SER A 64 -6.55 4.23 11.56
C SER A 64 -6.86 4.67 10.14
N ILE A 65 -6.64 3.76 9.19
CA ILE A 65 -6.95 3.99 7.77
C ILE A 65 -8.47 3.84 7.58
N PRO A 66 -9.16 4.83 6.98
CA PRO A 66 -10.58 4.74 6.69
C PRO A 66 -10.87 3.55 5.76
N GLU A 67 -11.92 2.78 6.03
CA GLU A 67 -12.31 1.61 5.24
C GLU A 67 -12.52 1.91 3.75
N ASP A 68 -13.02 3.12 3.44
CA ASP A 68 -13.23 3.59 2.06
C ASP A 68 -11.91 3.73 1.28
N LEU A 69 -10.79 3.93 1.98
CA LEU A 69 -9.44 4.11 1.42
C LEU A 69 -8.62 2.82 1.41
N LEU A 70 -9.14 1.72 1.97
CA LEU A 70 -8.47 0.43 1.85
C LEU A 70 -8.46 -0.05 0.39
N PRO A 71 -7.41 -0.78 -0.04
CA PRO A 71 -7.44 -1.47 -1.31
C PRO A 71 -8.67 -2.36 -1.34
N ALA A 72 -9.38 -2.34 -2.47
CA ALA A 72 -10.39 -3.37 -2.68
C ALA A 72 -9.66 -4.70 -2.56
N ALA A 73 -10.18 -5.63 -1.74
CA ALA A 73 -9.58 -6.95 -1.59
C ALA A 73 -9.17 -7.46 -2.98
N PRO A 74 -7.92 -7.93 -3.16
CA PRO A 74 -7.48 -8.37 -4.47
C PRO A 74 -8.52 -9.35 -4.98
N ALA A 75 -9.16 -9.02 -6.11
CA ALA A 75 -9.97 -10.00 -6.81
C ALA A 75 -9.03 -11.20 -7.02
N PRO A 76 -9.38 -12.42 -6.56
CA PRO A 76 -8.47 -13.54 -6.59
C PRO A 76 -8.02 -13.75 -8.04
N VAL A 77 -6.77 -13.39 -8.32
CA VAL A 77 -6.12 -13.66 -9.61
C VAL A 77 -5.77 -15.15 -9.57
N GLY A 78 -6.77 -15.99 -9.80
CA GLY A 78 -6.65 -17.41 -9.57
C GLY A 78 -7.96 -18.18 -9.58
N ALA A 79 -8.97 -17.74 -10.35
CA ALA A 79 -9.94 -18.70 -10.85
C ALA A 79 -9.23 -19.51 -11.95
N PRO A 80 -8.87 -20.79 -11.74
CA PRO A 80 -8.48 -21.62 -12.86
C PRO A 80 -9.65 -21.59 -13.84
N LEU A 81 -9.33 -21.26 -15.09
CA LEU A 81 -10.24 -21.43 -16.20
C LEU A 81 -10.66 -22.91 -16.17
N ALA A 82 -11.86 -23.20 -15.67
CA ALA A 82 -12.47 -24.52 -15.76
C ALA A 82 -12.83 -24.73 -17.23
N LEU A 83 -11.83 -25.05 -18.05
CA LEU A 83 -12.03 -25.51 -19.41
C LEU A 83 -12.47 -26.97 -19.32
N GLY A 84 -13.75 -27.16 -19.00
CA GLY A 84 -14.42 -28.39 -19.35
C GLY A 84 -14.62 -28.40 -20.85
N LEU A 85 -13.92 -29.31 -21.53
CA LEU A 85 -14.31 -30.00 -22.77
C LEU A 85 -13.29 -31.09 -23.09
#